data_AF-J3CVE2-F1
#
_entry.id   AF-J3CVE2-F1
#
_cell.length_a   1.000
_cell.length_b   1.000
_cell.length_c   1.000
_cell.angle_alpha   90.00
_cell.angle_beta   90.00
_cell.angle_gamma   90.00
#
_symmetry.space_group_name_H-M   'P 1'
#
loop_
_entity.id
_entity.type
_entity.pdbx_description
1 polymer ?
#
loop_
_entity_poly.entity_id
_entity_poly.type
_entity_poly.pdbx_seq_one_letter_code
_entity_poly.pdbx_strand_id
1 'polypeptide(L)'
;MSTGRGAESIRSLLSAPYHALDLLTAALDVGISVKSSDDAGTTGSGGPRTIAQYNFGLQQTAFAQHPGAEEIRTYPCNGTTGTAFELKNESPNPIPGRDLAANPIGQPIIIAVRPGQLVEITSATMVKKSDLTAIALRPTMTCANDPNSHLDPSRAIILPDVPPEPNTEYTVSIAGTNTAIADFNNGHPVSSGTNPAITSNATGAFMKTFTFKMGS
;
A
#
# COMPACT_ATOMS: atom_id res chain seq x y z
N MET A 1 -18.42 -5.89 -22.82
CA MET A 1 -18.25 -4.51 -22.27
C MET A 1 -17.14 -4.54 -21.22
N SER A 2 -15.91 -4.17 -21.60
CA SER A 2 -14.71 -4.19 -20.73
C SER A 2 -14.20 -2.79 -20.36
N THR A 3 -14.78 -1.74 -20.93
CA THR A 3 -14.39 -0.35 -20.66
C THR A 3 -14.56 -0.02 -19.18
N GLY A 4 -13.50 0.46 -18.54
CA GLY A 4 -13.49 0.83 -17.10
C GLY A 4 -13.14 -0.31 -16.13
N ARG A 5 -13.37 -1.58 -16.50
CA ARG A 5 -13.14 -2.74 -15.61
C ARG A 5 -11.69 -2.92 -15.20
N GLY A 6 -10.74 -2.58 -16.06
CA GLY A 6 -9.31 -2.63 -15.72
C GLY A 6 -8.93 -1.62 -14.63
N ALA A 7 -9.42 -0.39 -14.74
CA ALA A 7 -9.17 0.64 -13.74
C ALA A 7 -9.83 0.32 -12.39
N GLU A 8 -11.07 -0.19 -12.41
CA GLU A 8 -11.77 -0.70 -11.22
C GLU A 8 -10.97 -1.82 -10.55
N SER A 9 -10.47 -2.78 -11.33
CA SER A 9 -9.69 -3.91 -10.80
C SER A 9 -8.37 -3.45 -10.18
N ILE A 10 -7.62 -2.55 -10.82
CA ILE A 10 -6.41 -1.96 -10.22
C ILE A 10 -6.73 -1.24 -8.92
N ARG A 11 -7.78 -0.41 -8.90
CA ARG A 11 -8.18 0.33 -7.69
C ARG A 11 -8.58 -0.60 -6.55
N SER A 12 -9.25 -1.70 -6.87
CA SER A 12 -9.59 -2.75 -5.90
C SER A 12 -8.36 -3.49 -5.37
N LEU A 13 -7.35 -3.74 -6.19
CA LEU A 13 -6.11 -4.35 -5.71
C LEU A 13 -5.27 -3.36 -4.89
N LEU A 14 -5.24 -2.09 -5.30
CA LEU A 14 -4.60 -1.02 -4.54
C LEU A 14 -5.31 -0.71 -3.21
N SER A 15 -6.56 -1.15 -3.04
CA SER A 15 -7.27 -1.05 -1.76
C SER A 15 -7.05 -2.25 -0.83
N ALA A 16 -6.44 -3.32 -1.33
CA ALA A 16 -6.07 -4.50 -0.56
C ALA A 16 -4.58 -4.39 -0.12
N PRO A 17 -4.28 -4.09 1.16
CA PRO A 17 -2.93 -3.89 1.71
C PRO A 17 -1.80 -4.71 1.09
N TYR A 18 -1.87 -6.04 1.12
CA TYR A 18 -0.83 -6.93 0.63
C TYR A 18 -0.74 -6.94 -0.89
N HIS A 19 -1.87 -6.93 -1.60
CA HIS A 19 -1.83 -6.83 -3.07
C HIS A 19 -1.27 -5.48 -3.51
N ALA A 20 -1.60 -4.41 -2.79
CA ALA A 20 -1.07 -3.08 -3.05
C ALA A 20 0.46 -3.01 -2.89
N LEU A 21 1.06 -3.78 -1.97
CA LEU A 21 2.53 -3.87 -1.85
C LEU A 21 3.18 -4.42 -3.14
N ASP A 22 2.52 -5.39 -3.79
CA ASP A 22 2.99 -5.95 -5.06
C ASP A 22 2.75 -5.00 -6.23
N LEU A 23 1.59 -4.33 -6.27
CA LEU A 23 1.28 -3.35 -7.31
C LEU A 23 2.20 -2.12 -7.26
N LEU A 24 2.67 -1.76 -6.07
CA LEU A 24 3.58 -0.64 -5.82
C LEU A 24 5.05 -1.08 -5.77
N THR A 25 5.37 -2.22 -6.39
CA THR A 25 6.73 -2.70 -6.52
C THR A 25 7.63 -1.71 -7.29
N ALA A 26 8.93 -1.87 -7.13
CA ALA A 26 9.94 -1.07 -7.81
C ALA A 26 10.32 -1.64 -9.20
N ALA A 27 9.46 -2.48 -9.77
CA ALA A 27 9.61 -2.99 -11.14
C ALA A 27 9.53 -1.86 -12.17
N LEU A 28 10.20 -2.04 -13.31
CA LEU A 28 10.26 -1.05 -14.39
C LEU A 28 9.26 -1.36 -15.50
N ASP A 29 8.93 -2.64 -15.68
CA ASP A 29 8.01 -3.10 -16.71
C ASP A 29 6.68 -3.54 -16.09
N VAL A 30 5.57 -3.13 -16.71
CA VAL A 30 4.23 -3.56 -16.34
C VAL A 30 3.45 -4.03 -17.56
N GLY A 31 2.92 -5.25 -17.47
CA GLY A 31 1.98 -5.82 -18.42
C GLY A 31 0.59 -5.89 -17.81
N ILE A 32 -0.42 -5.41 -18.52
CA ILE A 32 -1.82 -5.44 -18.07
C ILE A 32 -2.67 -6.13 -19.13
N SER A 33 -3.47 -7.12 -18.72
CA SER A 33 -4.46 -7.77 -19.57
C SER A 33 -5.80 -7.83 -18.86
N VAL A 34 -6.87 -7.47 -19.57
CA VAL A 34 -8.25 -7.59 -19.07
C VAL A 34 -9.06 -8.38 -20.09
N LYS A 35 -9.62 -9.51 -19.66
CA LYS A 35 -10.40 -10.42 -20.50
C LYS A 35 -11.71 -10.80 -19.82
N SER A 36 -12.73 -11.16 -20.60
CA SER A 36 -13.87 -11.89 -20.06
C SER A 36 -13.46 -13.34 -19.73
N SER A 37 -14.21 -14.00 -18.87
CA SER A 37 -14.03 -15.44 -18.62
C SER A 37 -14.30 -16.30 -19.86
N ASP A 38 -15.13 -15.82 -20.79
CA ASP A 38 -15.37 -16.48 -22.08
C ASP A 38 -14.13 -16.42 -22.97
N ASP A 39 -13.53 -15.23 -23.13
CA ASP A 39 -12.29 -15.03 -23.89
C ASP A 39 -11.10 -15.77 -23.27
N ALA A 40 -11.15 -16.02 -21.95
CA ALA A 40 -10.15 -16.80 -21.23
C ALA A 40 -10.47 -18.31 -21.21
N GLY A 41 -11.64 -18.75 -21.67
CA GLY A 41 -12.07 -20.15 -21.63
C GLY A 41 -12.31 -20.71 -20.22
N THR A 42 -12.64 -19.86 -19.25
CA THR A 42 -12.77 -20.24 -17.81
C THR A 42 -14.16 -20.00 -17.23
N THR A 43 -15.16 -19.71 -18.07
CA THR A 43 -16.55 -19.55 -17.62
C THR A 43 -17.11 -20.83 -17.00
N GLY A 44 -16.76 -22.00 -17.55
CA GLY A 44 -17.25 -23.29 -17.04
C GLY A 44 -16.76 -23.64 -15.64
N SER A 45 -15.57 -23.17 -15.23
CA SER A 45 -14.96 -23.50 -13.94
C SER A 45 -15.13 -22.42 -12.88
N GLY A 46 -15.23 -21.14 -13.27
CA GLY A 46 -15.30 -20.02 -12.32
C GLY A 46 -16.47 -19.06 -12.56
N GLY A 47 -17.43 -19.43 -13.41
CA GLY A 47 -18.57 -18.60 -13.78
C GLY A 47 -18.21 -17.35 -14.60
N PRO A 48 -19.24 -16.61 -15.05
CA PRO A 48 -19.07 -15.35 -15.78
C PRO A 48 -18.36 -14.30 -14.93
N ARG A 49 -17.18 -13.82 -15.36
CA ARG A 49 -16.41 -12.79 -14.65
C ARG A 49 -15.47 -12.03 -15.58
N THR A 50 -14.93 -10.92 -15.10
CA THR A 50 -13.78 -10.25 -15.72
C THR A 50 -12.51 -10.73 -15.03
N ILE A 51 -11.49 -11.06 -15.82
CA ILE A 51 -10.17 -11.47 -15.34
C ILE A 51 -9.20 -10.36 -15.71
N ALA A 52 -8.56 -9.80 -14.69
CA ALA A 52 -7.46 -8.87 -14.87
C ALA A 52 -6.16 -9.54 -14.42
N GLN A 53 -5.13 -9.44 -15.26
CA GLN A 53 -3.79 -9.95 -14.98
C GLN A 53 -2.81 -8.81 -15.04
N TYR A 54 -1.92 -8.78 -14.06
CA TYR A 54 -0.88 -7.78 -13.90
C TYR A 54 0.45 -8.51 -13.76
N ASN A 55 1.40 -8.19 -14.64
CA ASN A 55 2.74 -8.76 -14.62
C ASN A 55 3.74 -7.63 -14.40
N PHE A 56 4.61 -7.80 -13.41
CA PHE A 56 5.68 -6.87 -13.10
C PHE A 56 7.01 -7.49 -13.50
N GLY A 57 7.85 -6.72 -14.17
CA GLY A 57 9.14 -7.16 -14.69
C GLY A 57 10.27 -6.24 -14.23
N LEU A 58 11.37 -6.85 -13.83
CA LEU A 58 12.65 -6.20 -13.65
C LEU A 58 13.71 -7.04 -14.36
N GLN A 59 14.35 -6.47 -15.38
CA GLN A 59 15.47 -7.12 -16.03
C GLN A 59 16.59 -7.39 -15.01
N GLN A 60 17.22 -8.57 -15.07
CA GLN A 60 18.21 -8.99 -14.08
C GLN A 60 19.38 -8.01 -13.88
N THR A 61 19.74 -7.25 -14.92
CA THR A 61 20.81 -6.25 -14.89
C THR A 61 20.32 -4.81 -14.64
N ALA A 62 19.01 -4.61 -14.50
CA ALA A 62 18.42 -3.30 -14.27
C ALA A 62 18.34 -2.98 -12.78
N PHE A 63 18.46 -1.69 -12.46
CA PHE A 63 18.22 -1.19 -11.11
C PHE A 63 16.74 -0.86 -10.95
N ALA A 64 16.12 -1.36 -9.89
CA ALA A 64 14.73 -1.09 -9.55
C ALA A 64 14.51 0.39 -9.17
N GLN A 65 13.30 0.89 -9.39
CA GLN A 65 12.91 2.29 -9.11
C GLN A 65 12.59 2.53 -7.62
N HIS A 66 13.63 2.53 -6.78
CA HIS A 66 13.48 2.76 -5.35
C HIS A 66 13.31 4.25 -4.98
N PRO A 67 12.65 4.58 -3.85
CA PRO A 67 12.68 5.92 -3.29
C PRO A 67 14.10 6.47 -3.13
N GLY A 68 14.24 7.79 -3.25
CA GLY A 68 15.47 8.49 -2.87
C GLY A 68 15.80 8.29 -1.39
N ALA A 69 17.07 8.49 -1.02
CA ALA A 69 17.58 8.23 0.33
C ALA A 69 16.88 9.01 1.46
N GLU A 70 16.38 10.22 1.16
CA GLU A 70 15.69 11.09 2.10
C GLU A 70 14.17 11.10 1.88
N GLU A 71 13.70 10.33 0.90
CA GLU A 71 12.31 10.40 0.47
C GLU A 71 11.42 9.45 1.24
N ILE A 72 10.37 10.02 1.83
CA ILE A 72 9.23 9.26 2.33
C ILE A 72 8.16 9.26 1.26
N ARG A 73 7.87 8.11 0.66
CA ARG A 73 6.81 7.95 -0.34
C ARG A 73 5.55 7.42 0.32
N THR A 74 4.39 7.80 -0.23
CA THR A 74 3.10 7.32 0.23
C THR A 74 2.25 6.90 -0.95
N TYR A 75 1.44 5.88 -0.75
CA TYR A 75 0.26 5.61 -1.56
C TYR A 75 -0.97 5.57 -0.64
N PRO A 76 -2.06 6.29 -0.95
CA PRO A 76 -2.17 7.30 -2.00
C PRO A 76 -1.11 8.40 -1.84
N CYS A 77 -0.64 8.96 -2.96
CA CYS A 77 0.23 10.13 -2.96
C CYS A 77 -0.60 11.42 -3.06
N ASN A 78 0.01 12.57 -2.76
CA ASN A 78 -0.69 13.86 -2.82
C ASN A 78 -1.33 14.08 -4.20
N GLY A 79 -2.62 14.41 -4.22
CA GLY A 79 -3.40 14.61 -5.45
C GLY A 79 -3.92 13.33 -6.11
N THR A 80 -3.70 12.15 -5.51
CA THR A 80 -4.34 10.91 -5.98
C THR A 80 -5.86 11.04 -5.91
N THR A 81 -6.56 10.60 -6.95
CA THR A 81 -8.02 10.60 -7.00
C THR A 81 -8.56 9.25 -7.44
N GLY A 82 -9.76 8.90 -6.97
CA GLY A 82 -10.45 7.68 -7.38
C GLY A 82 -9.89 6.42 -6.72
N THR A 83 -9.29 6.50 -5.54
CA THR A 83 -8.97 5.31 -4.73
C THR A 83 -10.26 4.59 -4.35
N ALA A 84 -10.24 3.28 -4.10
CA ALA A 84 -11.44 2.65 -3.54
C ALA A 84 -11.73 3.27 -2.17
N PHE A 85 -12.99 3.43 -1.81
CA PHE A 85 -13.33 3.91 -0.47
C PHE A 85 -13.38 2.75 0.56
N GLU A 86 -13.54 1.51 0.08
CA GLU A 86 -13.62 0.31 0.91
C GLU A 86 -12.81 -0.87 0.36
N LEU A 87 -12.44 -1.76 1.27
CA LEU A 87 -11.92 -3.09 1.03
C LEU A 87 -12.85 -4.11 1.67
N LYS A 88 -13.38 -5.02 0.85
CA LYS A 88 -14.30 -6.08 1.27
C LYS A 88 -13.70 -7.48 1.24
N ASN A 89 -12.56 -7.65 0.60
CA ASN A 89 -11.94 -8.96 0.47
C ASN A 89 -10.44 -8.83 0.24
N GLU A 90 -9.67 -9.56 1.02
CA GLU A 90 -8.24 -9.73 0.83
C GLU A 90 -7.81 -11.10 1.38
N SER A 91 -6.91 -11.76 0.66
CA SER A 91 -6.27 -13.00 1.09
C SER A 91 -4.76 -12.89 0.90
N PRO A 92 -3.95 -13.06 1.97
CA PRO A 92 -4.38 -13.31 3.34
C PRO A 92 -5.04 -12.07 3.99
N ASN A 93 -5.84 -12.28 5.03
CA ASN A 93 -6.57 -11.18 5.67
C ASN A 93 -5.64 -10.36 6.58
N PRO A 94 -5.51 -9.03 6.38
CA PRO A 94 -4.62 -8.17 7.17
C PRO A 94 -5.10 -7.95 8.61
N ILE A 95 -6.35 -8.32 8.95
CA ILE A 95 -6.94 -8.14 10.27
C ILE A 95 -7.46 -9.49 10.77
N PRO A 96 -6.68 -10.22 11.59
CA PRO A 96 -7.06 -11.53 12.10
C PRO A 96 -8.44 -11.52 12.75
N GLY A 97 -9.29 -12.45 12.32
CA GLY A 97 -10.64 -12.63 12.85
C GLY A 97 -11.70 -11.64 12.37
N ARG A 98 -11.37 -10.64 11.54
CA ARG A 98 -12.37 -9.74 10.94
C ARG A 98 -12.90 -10.32 9.63
N ASP A 99 -14.21 -10.48 9.52
CA ASP A 99 -14.86 -10.70 8.22
C ASP A 99 -14.94 -9.36 7.47
N LEU A 100 -14.11 -9.18 6.44
CA LEU A 100 -14.05 -7.96 5.65
C LEU A 100 -15.28 -7.78 4.73
N ALA A 101 -15.99 -8.87 4.40
CA ALA A 101 -17.21 -8.76 3.59
C ALA A 101 -18.35 -8.15 4.41
N ALA A 102 -18.45 -8.52 5.69
CA ALA A 102 -19.43 -7.98 6.62
C ALA A 102 -18.99 -6.65 7.27
N ASN A 103 -17.69 -6.50 7.58
CA ASN A 103 -17.12 -5.34 8.25
C ASN A 103 -15.88 -4.84 7.47
N PRO A 104 -16.10 -4.15 6.34
CA PRO A 104 -15.02 -3.65 5.49
C PRO A 104 -14.14 -2.61 6.19
N ILE A 105 -12.96 -2.35 5.61
CA ILE A 105 -12.04 -1.29 6.02
C ILE A 105 -11.85 -0.28 4.89
N GLY A 106 -11.25 0.88 5.18
CA GLY A 106 -10.97 1.88 4.17
C GLY A 106 -9.71 1.62 3.33
N GLN A 107 -9.46 2.51 2.37
CA GLN A 107 -8.22 2.55 1.58
C GLN A 107 -6.97 2.54 2.49
N PRO A 108 -6.05 1.58 2.33
CA PRO A 108 -4.77 1.62 3.01
C PRO A 108 -3.96 2.84 2.59
N ILE A 109 -3.28 3.42 3.57
CA ILE A 109 -2.19 4.37 3.40
C ILE A 109 -0.89 3.58 3.60
N ILE A 110 -0.17 3.35 2.51
CA ILE A 110 1.14 2.71 2.50
C ILE A 110 2.19 3.81 2.58
N ILE A 111 3.14 3.64 3.50
CA ILE A 111 4.32 4.48 3.65
C ILE A 111 5.51 3.63 3.23
N ALA A 112 6.39 4.18 2.40
CA ALA A 112 7.60 3.51 1.96
C ALA A 112 8.80 4.44 2.07
N VAL A 113 9.89 3.89 2.59
CA VAL A 113 11.23 4.47 2.54
C VAL A 113 12.11 3.62 1.62
N ARG A 114 13.37 4.00 1.43
CA ARG A 114 14.28 3.24 0.59
C ARG A 114 14.51 1.85 1.21
N PRO A 115 14.48 0.75 0.42
CA PRO A 115 14.88 -0.56 0.92
C PRO A 115 16.25 -0.51 1.61
N GLY A 116 16.38 -1.17 2.75
CA GLY A 116 17.56 -1.04 3.62
C GLY A 116 17.44 0.08 4.64
N GLN A 117 16.30 0.76 4.72
CA GLN A 117 15.92 1.62 5.84
C GLN A 117 14.73 1.01 6.61
N LEU A 118 14.67 1.23 7.91
CA LEU A 118 13.53 0.90 8.76
C LEU A 118 12.65 2.13 8.86
N VAL A 119 11.34 1.97 8.65
CA VAL A 119 10.36 3.03 8.90
C VAL A 119 9.60 2.76 10.19
N GLU A 120 9.53 3.76 11.06
CA GLU A 120 8.70 3.74 12.26
C GLU A 120 7.74 4.92 12.23
N ILE A 121 6.44 4.65 12.43
CA ILE A 121 5.42 5.70 12.48
C ILE A 121 5.12 6.01 13.93
N THR A 122 5.35 7.25 14.33
CA THR A 122 5.08 7.73 15.70
C THR A 122 3.67 8.30 15.85
N SER A 123 3.13 8.90 14.78
CA SER A 123 1.74 9.34 14.74
C SER A 123 1.20 9.39 13.32
N ALA A 124 -0.11 9.19 13.21
CA ALA A 124 -0.84 9.43 11.98
C ALA A 124 -2.26 9.91 12.27
N THR A 125 -2.73 10.84 11.46
CA THR A 125 -4.10 11.33 11.49
C THR A 125 -4.65 11.38 10.07
N MET A 126 -5.96 11.16 9.96
CA MET A 126 -6.71 11.32 8.73
C MET A 126 -7.97 12.10 9.06
N VAL A 127 -8.22 13.18 8.33
CA VAL A 127 -9.40 14.03 8.51
C VAL A 127 -10.10 14.27 7.18
N LYS A 128 -11.42 14.34 7.21
CA LYS A 128 -12.22 14.79 6.08
C LYS A 128 -11.91 16.25 5.80
N LYS A 129 -11.53 16.59 4.58
CA LYS A 129 -11.01 17.93 4.26
C LYS A 129 -12.07 19.03 4.39
N SER A 130 -13.35 18.70 4.19
CA SER A 130 -14.45 19.67 4.20
C SER A 130 -14.77 20.24 5.58
N ASP A 131 -14.69 19.41 6.62
CA ASP A 131 -15.17 19.73 7.97
C ASP A 131 -14.20 19.30 9.08
N LEU A 132 -13.03 18.77 8.71
CA LEU A 132 -11.99 18.28 9.61
C LEU A 132 -12.43 17.11 10.51
N THR A 133 -13.52 16.42 10.17
CA THR A 133 -13.96 15.23 10.89
C THR A 133 -12.87 14.17 10.88
N ALA A 134 -12.46 13.72 12.07
CA ALA A 134 -11.43 12.70 12.21
C ALA A 134 -11.93 11.32 11.77
N ILE A 135 -11.09 10.58 11.06
CA ILE A 135 -11.31 9.19 10.68
C ILE A 135 -10.55 8.30 11.66
N ALA A 136 -11.26 7.32 12.24
CA ALA A 136 -10.64 6.34 13.12
C ALA A 136 -9.67 5.45 12.33
N LEU A 137 -8.41 5.43 12.78
CA LEU A 137 -7.36 4.61 12.20
C LEU A 137 -7.05 3.43 13.12
N ARG A 138 -6.76 2.27 12.53
CA ARG A 138 -6.21 1.13 13.25
C ARG A 138 -4.75 1.40 13.64
N PRO A 139 -4.19 0.66 14.62
CA PRO A 139 -2.76 0.70 14.90
C PRO A 139 -1.95 0.48 13.62
N THR A 140 -0.87 1.24 13.45
CA THR A 140 0.02 1.09 12.30
C THR A 140 0.54 -0.33 12.20
N MET A 141 0.38 -0.92 11.02
CA MET A 141 1.00 -2.18 10.65
C MET A 141 2.43 -1.91 10.16
N THR A 142 3.35 -2.68 10.68
CA THR A 142 4.79 -2.67 10.43
C THR A 142 5.26 -4.10 10.25
N CYS A 143 6.47 -4.31 9.74
CA CYS A 143 7.06 -5.65 9.63
C CYS A 143 6.99 -6.45 10.95
N ALA A 144 7.11 -5.79 12.11
CA ALA A 144 7.13 -6.45 13.41
C ALA A 144 5.76 -6.94 13.91
N ASN A 145 4.66 -6.39 13.41
CA ASN A 145 3.30 -6.74 13.86
C ASN A 145 2.36 -7.13 12.70
N ASP A 146 2.90 -7.35 11.51
CA ASP A 146 2.15 -7.87 10.37
C ASP A 146 1.74 -9.32 10.63
N PRO A 147 0.44 -9.62 10.76
CA PRO A 147 -0.04 -10.97 11.08
C PRO A 147 0.30 -12.01 10.02
N ASN A 148 0.61 -11.60 8.79
CA ASN A 148 0.90 -12.51 7.68
C ASN A 148 2.34 -12.40 7.16
N SER A 149 3.19 -11.56 7.78
CA SER A 149 4.62 -11.44 7.43
C SER A 149 4.91 -11.12 5.94
N HIS A 150 4.06 -10.31 5.30
CA HIS A 150 4.23 -9.81 3.94
C HIS A 150 4.91 -8.44 3.89
N LEU A 151 4.91 -7.69 4.99
CA LEU A 151 5.43 -6.34 5.04
C LEU A 151 6.93 -6.34 5.35
N ASP A 152 7.73 -5.71 4.49
CA ASP A 152 9.16 -5.50 4.73
C ASP A 152 9.41 -4.31 5.68
N PRO A 153 10.59 -4.24 6.33
CA PRO A 153 10.93 -3.16 7.26
C PRO A 153 10.90 -1.73 6.68
N SER A 154 11.03 -1.59 5.36
CA SER A 154 11.04 -0.29 4.69
C SER A 154 9.64 0.21 4.37
N ARG A 155 8.60 -0.48 4.87
CA ARG A 155 7.20 -0.12 4.66
C ARG A 155 6.37 -0.20 5.94
N ALA A 156 5.36 0.66 6.00
CA ALA A 156 4.32 0.66 7.03
C ALA A 156 2.95 0.85 6.36
N ILE A 157 1.89 0.32 6.98
CA ILE A 157 0.51 0.45 6.49
C ILE A 157 -0.38 1.01 7.58
N ILE A 158 -1.21 1.97 7.22
CA ILE A 158 -2.22 2.58 8.09
C ILE A 158 -3.59 2.37 7.44
N LEU A 159 -4.56 1.93 8.25
CA LEU A 159 -5.88 1.52 7.77
C LEU A 159 -6.96 2.34 8.46
N PRO A 160 -7.86 3.00 7.71
CA PRO A 160 -9.14 3.45 8.27
C PRO A 160 -9.92 2.24 8.76
N ASP A 161 -10.40 2.27 10.01
CA ASP A 161 -11.05 1.11 10.64
C ASP A 161 -12.40 0.76 10.00
N VAL A 162 -13.02 1.75 9.35
CA VAL A 162 -14.28 1.65 8.59
C VAL A 162 -14.11 2.38 7.26
N PRO A 163 -14.92 2.06 6.23
CA PRO A 163 -14.90 2.79 4.97
C PRO A 163 -15.21 4.27 5.16
N PRO A 164 -14.32 5.18 4.70
CA PRO A 164 -14.63 6.59 4.64
C PRO A 164 -15.71 6.88 3.57
N GLU A 165 -16.24 8.09 3.56
CA GLU A 165 -17.25 8.50 2.59
C GLU A 165 -16.68 8.44 1.15
N PRO A 166 -17.44 7.88 0.19
CA PRO A 166 -17.04 7.90 -1.22
C PRO A 166 -17.02 9.34 -1.76
N ASN A 167 -16.29 9.55 -2.86
CA ASN A 167 -16.15 10.84 -3.54
C ASN A 167 -15.67 12.01 -2.66
N THR A 168 -15.02 11.72 -1.53
CA THR A 168 -14.63 12.69 -0.52
C THR A 168 -13.12 12.86 -0.45
N GLU A 169 -12.67 14.09 -0.24
CA GLU A 169 -11.25 14.41 -0.03
C GLU A 169 -10.85 14.29 1.45
N TYR A 170 -9.69 13.68 1.67
CA TYR A 170 -9.10 13.48 2.98
C TYR A 170 -7.69 14.03 3.04
N THR A 171 -7.36 14.67 4.17
CA THR A 171 -6.00 15.09 4.50
C THR A 171 -5.42 14.12 5.50
N VAL A 172 -4.24 13.59 5.19
CA VAL A 172 -3.48 12.69 6.05
C VAL A 172 -2.22 13.40 6.50
N SER A 173 -1.91 13.31 7.79
CA SER A 173 -0.65 13.78 8.37
C SER A 173 0.04 12.62 9.09
N ILE A 174 1.31 12.40 8.80
CA ILE A 174 2.12 11.30 9.33
C ILE A 174 3.40 11.89 9.90
N ALA A 175 3.76 11.47 11.11
CA ALA A 175 5.08 11.70 11.67
C ALA A 175 5.73 10.35 11.99
N GLY A 176 7.05 10.31 11.85
CA GLY A 176 7.80 9.09 12.07
C GLY A 176 9.29 9.31 11.99
N THR A 177 10.03 8.22 11.98
CA THR A 177 11.47 8.18 11.79
C THR A 177 11.83 7.17 10.71
N ASN A 178 12.93 7.42 10.02
CA ASN A 178 13.59 6.42 9.20
C ASN A 178 15.04 6.25 9.63
N THR A 179 15.49 5.00 9.73
CA THR A 179 16.85 4.66 10.17
C THR A 179 17.49 3.66 9.21
N ALA A 180 18.82 3.59 9.17
CA ALA A 180 19.51 2.63 8.31
C ALA A 180 19.48 1.23 8.93
N ILE A 181 19.08 0.23 8.15
CA ILE A 181 19.17 -1.18 8.54
C ILE A 181 20.57 -1.66 8.21
N ALA A 182 21.25 -2.20 9.21
CA ALA A 182 22.58 -2.78 9.04
C ALA A 182 22.55 -4.30 8.91
N ASP A 183 21.62 -4.96 9.61
CA ASP A 183 21.45 -6.42 9.61
C ASP A 183 20.04 -6.81 10.09
N PHE A 184 19.72 -8.11 10.11
CA PHE A 184 18.52 -8.69 10.72
C PHE A 184 18.89 -9.63 11.88
N ASN A 185 18.42 -9.35 13.10
CA ASN A 185 18.61 -10.21 14.27
C ASN A 185 17.31 -10.94 14.62
N ASN A 186 17.32 -12.27 14.64
CA ASN A 186 16.13 -13.11 14.84
C ASN A 186 14.96 -12.75 13.90
N GLY A 187 15.26 -12.39 12.65
CA GLY A 187 14.26 -11.97 11.67
C GLY A 187 13.76 -10.52 11.83
N HIS A 188 14.25 -9.79 12.84
CA HIS A 188 13.92 -8.38 13.03
C HIS A 188 15.04 -7.47 12.50
N PRO A 189 14.71 -6.39 11.78
CA PRO A 189 15.71 -5.43 11.29
C PRO A 189 16.43 -4.75 12.47
N VAL A 190 17.76 -4.74 12.44
CA VAL A 190 18.62 -4.02 13.39
C VAL A 190 19.08 -2.72 12.75
N SER A 191 18.68 -1.61 13.36
CA SER A 191 19.13 -0.28 12.98
C SER A 191 20.46 0.05 13.67
N SER A 192 21.60 -0.18 13.01
CA SER A 192 22.93 0.19 13.54
C SER A 192 23.73 1.17 12.68
N GLY A 193 23.08 1.82 11.71
CA GLY A 193 23.57 3.10 11.17
C GLY A 193 24.53 3.01 9.98
N THR A 194 24.74 1.85 9.35
CA THR A 194 25.46 1.79 8.07
C THR A 194 25.05 0.57 7.25
N ASN A 195 24.48 0.80 6.06
CA ASN A 195 24.21 -0.24 5.07
C ASN A 195 25.31 -0.17 3.99
N PRO A 196 26.17 -1.19 3.84
CA PRO A 196 27.29 -1.14 2.88
C PRO A 196 26.87 -1.11 1.41
N ALA A 197 25.60 -1.39 1.09
CA ALA A 197 25.05 -1.31 -0.28
C ALA A 197 24.43 0.06 -0.61
N ILE A 198 24.36 1.00 0.34
CA ILE A 198 23.74 2.31 0.15
C ILE A 198 24.65 3.40 0.74
N THR A 199 25.31 4.17 -0.13
CA THR A 199 26.32 5.18 0.26
C THR A 199 25.74 6.46 0.86
N SER A 200 24.41 6.61 0.87
CA SER A 200 23.69 7.65 1.60
C SER A 200 22.31 7.12 2.01
N ASN A 201 22.11 6.81 3.28
CA ASN A 201 20.78 6.67 3.88
C ASN A 201 20.57 7.91 4.73
N ALA A 202 19.84 8.91 4.22
CA ALA A 202 19.45 10.01 5.09
C ALA A 202 18.44 9.45 6.10
N THR A 203 18.77 9.57 7.37
CA THR A 203 17.95 9.07 8.48
C THR A 203 17.50 10.25 9.32
N GLY A 204 16.27 10.23 9.80
CA GLY A 204 15.82 11.27 10.70
C GLY A 204 14.34 11.19 11.00
N ALA A 205 13.86 12.16 11.75
CA ALA A 205 12.44 12.39 11.91
C ALA A 205 11.87 12.98 10.61
N PHE A 206 10.68 12.56 10.24
CA PHE A 206 9.93 13.14 9.14
C PHE A 206 8.53 13.52 9.57
N MET A 207 7.99 14.52 8.87
CA MET A 207 6.57 14.81 8.85
C MET A 207 6.12 14.88 7.40
N LYS A 208 4.97 14.28 7.09
CA LYS A 208 4.40 14.28 5.76
C LYS A 208 2.90 14.51 5.84
N THR A 209 2.44 15.53 5.14
CA THR A 209 1.01 15.82 4.96
C THR A 209 0.67 15.75 3.48
N PHE A 210 -0.44 15.09 3.16
CA PHE A 210 -0.93 14.99 1.79
C PHE A 210 -2.46 14.88 1.75
N THR A 211 -3.04 15.20 0.61
CA THR A 211 -4.47 15.05 0.34
C THR A 211 -4.69 14.03 -0.76
N PHE A 212 -5.74 13.22 -0.64
CA PHE A 212 -6.22 12.35 -1.71
C PHE A 212 -7.75 12.31 -1.71
N LYS A 213 -8.34 11.86 -2.82
CA LYS A 213 -9.79 11.78 -3.02
C LYS A 213 -10.25 10.34 -3.24
N MET A 214 -11.22 9.89 -2.46
CA MET A 214 -11.91 8.62 -2.68
C MET A 214 -12.69 8.63 -3.99
N GLY A 215 -12.82 7.46 -4.60
CA GLY A 215 -13.70 7.19 -5.73
C GLY A 215 -15.14 6.96 -5.30
N SER A 216 -15.96 6.65 -6.31
CA SER A 216 -17.37 6.26 -6.19
C SER A 216 -17.53 4.76 -6.06
#